data_AF-A0A917ZML5-F1
#
_entry.id   AF-A0A917ZML5-F1
#
_cell.length_a   1.000
_cell.length_b   1.000
_cell.length_c   1.000
_cell.angle_alpha   90.00
_cell.angle_beta   90.00
_cell.angle_gamma   90.00
#
_symmetry.space_group_name_H-M   'P 1'
#
loop_
_entity.id
_entity.type
_entity.pdbx_description
1 polymer ?
#
loop_
_entity_poly.entity_id
_entity_poly.type
_entity_poly.pdbx_seq_one_letter_code
_entity_poly.pdbx_strand_id
1 'polypeptide(L)' 'MKLRFLRSSSNSGSCPSLYETDSGDIVVQGYELTDPEALSQLRDVLPGERFVVVPRSLLESFK' A
#
# COMPACT_ATOMS: atom_id res chain seq x y z
N MET A 1 -15.95 4.40 -8.33
CA MET A 1 -14.95 4.57 -7.25
C MET A 1 -14.13 5.81 -7.55
N LYS A 2 -14.19 6.81 -6.66
CA LYS A 2 -13.35 8.00 -6.68
C LYS A 2 -12.26 7.86 -5.62
N LEU A 3 -11.05 8.33 -5.94
CA LEU A 3 -9.91 8.28 -5.05
C LEU A 3 -9.57 9.68 -4.55
N ARG A 4 -9.47 9.84 -3.24
CA ARG A 4 -8.97 11.04 -2.58
C ARG A 4 -7.53 10.78 -2.14
N PHE A 5 -6.59 11.59 -2.64
CA PHE A 5 -5.21 11.49 -2.18
C PHE A 5 -5.12 11.86 -0.70
N LEU A 6 -4.44 11.01 0.09
CA LEU A 6 -4.21 11.25 1.51
C LEU A 6 -2.80 11.78 1.74
N ARG A 7 -1.80 10.99 1.37
CA ARG A 7 -0.39 11.28 1.66
C ARG A 7 0.53 10.42 0.80
N SER A 8 1.74 10.91 0.57
CA SER A 8 2.86 10.13 0.04
C SER A 8 4.07 10.28 0.95
N SER A 9 4.90 9.25 1.06
CA SER A 9 6.12 9.31 1.89
C SER A 9 7.31 10.00 1.18
N SER A 10 7.13 10.58 -0.02
CA SER A 10 8.25 11.08 -0.83
C SER A 10 8.52 12.57 -0.70
N ASN A 11 9.78 12.89 -0.36
CA ASN A 11 10.43 14.16 -0.70
C ASN A 11 11.41 13.99 -1.89
N SER A 12 11.60 12.78 -2.44
CA SER A 12 12.59 12.51 -3.50
C SER A 12 12.37 11.23 -4.32
N GLY A 13 11.14 10.98 -4.80
CA GLY A 13 10.94 10.30 -6.10
C GLY A 13 10.46 8.84 -6.15
N SER A 14 10.41 8.09 -5.05
CA SER A 14 10.02 6.65 -5.11
C SER A 14 9.32 6.15 -3.85
N CYS A 15 8.28 6.85 -3.38
CA CYS A 15 7.53 6.40 -2.20
C CYS A 15 6.09 6.02 -2.52
N PRO A 16 5.53 5.07 -1.75
CA PRO A 16 4.13 4.72 -1.89
C PRO A 16 3.21 5.87 -1.49
N SER A 17 2.04 5.86 -2.10
CA SER A 17 0.98 6.85 -1.94
C SER A 17 -0.28 6.18 -1.41
N LEU A 18 -0.89 6.82 -0.42
CA LEU A 18 -2.18 6.42 0.13
C LEU A 18 -3.30 7.24 -0.48
N TYR A 19 -4.37 6.56 -0.84
CA TYR A 19 -5.62 7.13 -1.28
C TYR A 19 -6.76 6.55 -0.45
N GLU A 20 -7.82 7.31 -0.30
CA GLU A 20 -9.07 6.87 0.31
C GLU A 20 -10.15 6.78 -0.76
N THR A 21 -10.93 5.72 -0.72
CA THR A 21 -12.10 5.57 -1.59
C THR A 21 -13.25 6.42 -1.05
N ASP A 22 -14.24 6.70 -1.89
CA ASP A 22 -15.49 7.33 -1.43
C ASP A 22 -16.24 6.51 -0.36
N SER A 23 -15.92 5.22 -0.20
CA SER A 23 -16.49 4.32 0.81
C SER A 23 -15.66 4.22 2.09
N GLY A 24 -14.49 4.89 2.15
CA GLY A 24 -13.60 4.92 3.31
C GLY A 24 -12.51 3.85 3.31
N ASP A 25 -12.43 2.99 2.28
CA ASP A 25 -11.35 2.02 2.14
C ASP A 25 -10.03 2.70 1.74
N ILE A 26 -8.91 2.05 2.04
CA ILE A 26 -7.58 2.57 1.74
C ILE A 26 -6.97 1.84 0.55
N VAL A 27 -6.53 2.62 -0.44
CA VAL A 27 -5.79 2.15 -1.60
C VAL A 27 -4.35 2.58 -1.47
N VAL A 28 -3.46 1.61 -1.61
CA VAL A 28 -2.01 1.81 -1.53
C VAL A 28 -1.41 1.64 -2.92
N GLN A 29 -0.78 2.69 -3.43
CA GLN A 29 0.10 2.61 -4.60
C GLN A 29 1.53 2.44 -4.10
N GLY A 30 2.23 1.39 -4.52
CA GLY A 30 3.62 1.14 -4.12
C GLY A 30 4.30 0.12 -5.04
N TYR A 31 5.52 -0.25 -4.68
CA TYR A 31 6.22 -1.34 -5.36
C TYR A 31 5.64 -2.68 -4.90
N GLU A 32 5.36 -3.56 -5.87
CA GLU A 32 4.91 -4.91 -5.61
C GLU A 32 6.00 -5.70 -4.86
N LEU A 33 5.59 -6.47 -3.86
CA LEU A 33 6.46 -7.41 -3.17
C LEU A 33 6.66 -8.61 -4.10
N THR A 34 7.85 -8.71 -4.70
CA THR A 34 8.20 -9.78 -5.65
C THR A 34 9.10 -10.86 -5.06
N ASP A 35 9.56 -10.68 -3.83
CA ASP A 35 10.45 -11.61 -3.16
C ASP A 35 9.71 -12.92 -2.81
N PRO A 36 10.12 -14.08 -3.37
CA PRO A 36 9.38 -15.33 -3.21
C PRO A 36 9.39 -15.86 -1.77
N GLU A 37 10.48 -15.62 -1.02
CA GLU A 37 10.56 -16.03 0.39
C GLU A 37 9.59 -15.23 1.25
N ALA A 38 9.49 -13.91 1.04
CA ALA A 38 8.53 -13.05 1.71
C ALA A 38 7.09 -13.39 1.31
N LEU A 39 6.83 -13.65 0.03
CA LEU A 39 5.51 -14.06 -0.45
C LEU A 39 5.06 -15.39 0.18
N SER A 40 5.99 -16.34 0.39
CA SER A 40 5.67 -17.62 1.05
C SER A 40 5.22 -17.49 2.51
N GLN A 41 5.52 -16.35 3.15
CA GLN A 41 5.14 -16.06 4.54
C GLN A 41 3.75 -15.44 4.67
N LEU A 42 3.13 -15.05 3.55
CA LEU A 42 1.78 -14.51 3.54
C LEU A 42 0.74 -15.59 3.86
N ARG A 43 -0.33 -15.19 4.54
CA ARG A 43 -1.40 -16.08 4.98
C ARG A 43 -2.69 -15.76 4.26
N ASP A 44 -3.49 -16.79 3.99
CA ASP A 44 -4.85 -16.67 3.46
C ASP A 44 -4.95 -15.90 2.12
N VAL A 45 -3.92 -16.02 1.27
CA VAL A 45 -3.84 -15.33 -0.02
C VAL A 45 -4.93 -15.81 -0.99
N LEU A 46 -5.73 -14.87 -1.49
CA LEU A 46 -6.82 -15.10 -2.44
C LEU A 46 -6.41 -14.81 -3.89
N PRO A 47 -7.08 -15.43 -4.87
CA PRO A 47 -6.87 -15.13 -6.28
C PRO A 47 -7.07 -13.64 -6.59
N GLY A 48 -6.08 -13.02 -7.22
CA GLY A 48 -6.13 -11.62 -7.65
C GLY A 48 -5.58 -10.61 -6.65
N GLU A 49 -5.17 -11.05 -5.45
CA GLU A 49 -4.48 -10.17 -4.50
C GLU A 49 -3.07 -9.80 -4.98
N ARG A 50 -2.67 -8.57 -4.68
CA ARG A 50 -1.31 -8.07 -4.90
C ARG A 50 -0.81 -7.43 -3.62
N PHE A 51 0.46 -7.66 -3.33
CA PHE A 51 1.10 -7.19 -2.12
C PHE A 51 2.06 -6.08 -2.48
N VAL A 52 1.97 -4.95 -1.78
CA VAL A 52 2.87 -3.81 -1.99
C VAL A 52 3.62 -3.49 -0.70
N VAL A 53 4.88 -3.09 -0.83
CA VAL A 53 5.69 -2.71 0.30
C VAL A 53 5.45 -1.25 0.65
N VAL A 54 5.11 -0.99 1.92
CA VAL A 54 4.84 0.35 2.44
C VAL A 54 5.78 0.64 3.62
N PRO A 55 6.48 1.80 3.65
CA PRO A 55 7.27 2.19 4.78
C PRO A 55 6.35 2.43 5.97
N ARG A 56 6.73 1.89 7.13
CA ARG A 56 5.96 1.98 8.37
C ARG A 56 5.59 3.42 8.74
N SER A 57 6.49 4.37 8.52
CA SER A 57 6.29 5.80 8.76
C SER A 57 5.08 6.41 8.04
N LEU A 58 4.67 5.82 6.91
CA LEU A 58 3.47 6.25 6.19
C LEU A 58 2.18 5.84 6.93
N LEU A 59 2.21 4.75 7.68
CA LEU A 59 1.09 4.23 8.48
C LEU A 59 1.08 4.80 9.90
N GLU A 60 2.23 5.17 10.46
CA GLU A 60 2.34 5.71 11.83
C GLU A 60 1.59 7.04 12.04
N SER A 61 1.34 7.78 10.96
CA SER A 61 0.56 9.03 11.00
C SER A 61 -0.94 8.83 10.71
N PHE A 62 -1.38 7.60 10.46
CA PHE A 62 -2.77 7.27 10.15
C PHE A 62 -3.52 6.99 11.46
N LYS A 63 -4.31 7.96 11.94
CA LYS A 63 -5.12 7.89 13.17
C LYS A 63 -6.59 8.10 12.85
#